data_AF-A0A6H5HYT0-F1
#
_entry.id   AF-A0A6H5HYT0-F1
#
_cell.length_a   1.000
_cell.length_b   1.000
_cell.length_c   1.000
_cell.angle_alpha   90.00
_cell.angle_beta   90.00
_cell.angle_gamma   90.00
#
_symmetry.space_group_name_H-M   'P 1'
#
loop_
_entity.id
_entity.type
_entity.pdbx_description
1 polymer ?
#
loop_
_entity_poly.entity_id
_entity_poly.type
_entity_poly.pdbx_seq_one_letter_code
_entity_poly.pdbx_strand_id
1 'polypeptide(L)'
;MKFFDEHELFKKSSTKVEECWYDDDDEVFASEAKKITITSGTSLYDVLKLRPEEEDKLLAYTDYYEFAHHYMVWKPNEPHCRTCIWHLCEKMSRGFFRRWAQDAFWELIQKRLPTECCEKIFDDLTNEDLYRICLAAADEQSSPIHPEECVTCTAPFISRFLSSCFQILSGFGDAKGSSTLETVSLIIHLHRQGIYAACFAPTLPIKREWLFHNECLKSERLRIRRPNIECARMVFNHSITELPNLEDHTPYKALIIPGGAGVAFVL
;
A
#
# COMPACT_ATOMS: atom_id res chain seq x y z
N MET A 1 -4.80 5.66 -6.65
CA MET A 1 -5.94 5.44 -5.71
C MET A 1 -6.95 4.41 -6.19
N LYS A 2 -7.11 4.21 -7.50
CA LYS A 2 -7.98 3.17 -8.09
C LYS A 2 -7.79 1.76 -7.51
N PHE A 3 -6.61 1.45 -6.97
CA PHE A 3 -6.31 0.18 -6.31
C PHE A 3 -7.37 -0.28 -5.30
N PHE A 4 -7.85 0.59 -4.41
CA PHE A 4 -8.81 0.19 -3.37
C PHE A 4 -10.19 -0.13 -3.95
N ASP A 5 -10.61 0.61 -4.97
CA ASP A 5 -11.86 0.38 -5.69
C ASP A 5 -11.79 -0.88 -6.56
N GLU A 6 -10.66 -1.10 -7.24
CA GLU A 6 -10.38 -2.30 -8.05
C GLU A 6 -10.38 -3.58 -7.20
N HIS A 7 -9.94 -3.50 -5.94
CA HIS A 7 -9.97 -4.62 -4.99
C HIS A 7 -11.28 -4.70 -4.21
N GLU A 8 -12.30 -3.92 -4.60
CA GLU A 8 -13.64 -3.94 -4.04
C GLU A 8 -13.67 -3.73 -2.52
N LEU A 9 -12.70 -2.99 -1.96
CA LEU A 9 -12.59 -2.78 -0.52
C LEU A 9 -13.90 -2.24 0.08
N PHE A 10 -14.64 -1.43 -0.69
CA PHE A 10 -15.87 -0.76 -0.25
C PHE A 10 -17.17 -1.51 -0.60
N LYS A 11 -17.16 -2.48 -1.53
CA LYS A 11 -18.40 -3.14 -1.97
C LYS A 11 -18.98 -4.11 -0.94
N LYS A 12 -18.17 -4.56 0.00
CA LYS A 12 -18.56 -5.48 1.08
C LYS A 12 -18.28 -4.79 2.41
N SER A 13 -19.22 -3.95 2.86
CA SER A 13 -19.05 -3.28 4.15
C SER A 13 -19.00 -4.31 5.28
N SER A 14 -17.99 -4.23 6.17
CA SER A 14 -17.89 -5.10 7.34
C SER A 14 -19.02 -4.90 8.34
N THR A 15 -19.83 -3.86 8.22
CA THR A 15 -20.94 -3.59 9.14
C THR A 15 -21.96 -4.74 9.20
N LYS A 16 -22.10 -5.55 8.15
CA LYS A 16 -22.89 -6.80 8.22
C LYS A 16 -22.10 -7.99 8.73
N VAL A 17 -20.78 -7.91 8.64
CA VAL A 17 -19.85 -8.98 9.03
C VAL A 17 -19.74 -9.04 10.55
N GLU A 18 -19.77 -7.90 11.26
CA GLU A 18 -19.76 -7.91 12.73
C GLU A 18 -20.93 -8.71 13.33
N GLU A 19 -22.10 -8.72 12.70
CA GLU A 19 -23.25 -9.50 13.21
C GLU A 19 -23.05 -11.02 13.04
N CYS A 20 -22.44 -11.50 11.95
CA CYS A 20 -22.37 -12.94 11.66
C CYS A 20 -21.30 -13.74 12.43
N TRP A 21 -20.40 -13.08 13.17
CA TRP A 21 -19.24 -13.75 13.79
C TRP A 21 -19.47 -14.07 15.26
N TYR A 22 -20.50 -13.44 15.83
CA TYR A 22 -20.88 -13.55 17.23
C TYR A 22 -22.22 -14.25 17.42
N ASP A 23 -22.84 -14.75 16.35
CA ASP A 23 -23.86 -15.77 16.51
C ASP A 23 -23.17 -16.97 17.18
N ASP A 24 -23.66 -17.35 18.37
CA ASP A 24 -23.09 -18.37 19.26
C ASP A 24 -22.88 -19.75 18.58
N ASP A 25 -23.36 -19.92 17.35
CA ASP A 25 -23.25 -21.15 16.55
C ASP A 25 -21.86 -21.42 15.95
N ASP A 26 -20.92 -20.47 15.98
CA ASP A 26 -19.53 -20.68 15.50
C ASP A 26 -18.47 -20.63 16.61
N GLU A 27 -18.74 -21.33 17.72
CA GLU A 27 -17.77 -21.57 18.81
C GLU A 27 -16.42 -22.10 18.28
N VAL A 28 -16.46 -22.86 17.19
CA VAL A 28 -15.27 -23.40 16.52
C VAL A 28 -14.38 -22.27 16.04
N PHE A 29 -14.92 -21.33 15.25
CA PHE A 29 -14.14 -20.18 14.77
C PHE A 29 -13.58 -19.36 15.94
N ALA A 30 -14.41 -19.01 16.92
CA ALA A 30 -13.97 -18.21 18.07
C ALA A 30 -12.84 -18.91 18.85
N SER A 31 -12.91 -20.23 18.99
CA SER A 31 -11.86 -21.01 19.67
C SER A 31 -10.55 -21.04 18.89
N GLU A 32 -10.60 -21.12 17.56
CA GLU A 32 -9.42 -21.10 16.69
C GLU A 32 -8.80 -19.70 16.61
N ALA A 33 -9.63 -18.66 16.47
CA ALA A 33 -9.19 -17.27 16.46
C ALA A 33 -8.44 -16.87 17.74
N LYS A 34 -8.85 -17.39 18.90
CA LYS A 34 -8.14 -17.17 20.18
C LYS A 34 -6.76 -17.83 20.25
N LYS A 35 -6.53 -18.91 19.48
CA LYS A 35 -5.23 -19.59 19.43
C LYS A 35 -4.22 -18.86 18.55
N ILE A 36 -4.71 -18.07 17.59
CA ILE A 36 -3.85 -17.36 16.65
C ILE A 36 -3.40 -16.05 17.28
N THR A 37 -2.12 -15.95 17.60
CA THR A 37 -1.51 -14.74 18.16
C THR A 37 -1.02 -13.84 17.04
N ILE A 38 -1.40 -12.55 17.07
CA ILE A 38 -0.91 -11.53 16.12
C ILE A 38 0.31 -10.84 16.70
N THR A 39 0.24 -10.45 17.98
CA THR A 39 1.37 -9.86 18.73
C THR A 39 1.53 -10.57 20.07
N SER A 40 2.55 -10.19 20.85
CA SER A 40 2.77 -10.71 22.20
C SER A 40 1.65 -10.28 23.15
N GLY A 41 0.55 -11.03 23.16
CA GLY A 41 -0.59 -10.82 24.07
C GLY A 41 -1.93 -10.53 23.40
N THR A 42 -1.96 -10.33 22.08
CA THR A 42 -3.21 -10.07 21.36
C THR A 42 -3.49 -11.20 20.37
N SER A 43 -4.63 -11.88 20.55
CA SER A 43 -5.10 -12.89 19.60
C SER A 43 -5.86 -12.27 18.43
N LEU A 44 -6.04 -13.02 17.33
CA LEU A 44 -6.91 -12.61 16.23
C LEU A 44 -8.31 -12.26 16.73
N TYR A 45 -8.86 -13.06 17.65
CA TYR A 45 -10.16 -12.80 18.25
C TYR A 45 -10.22 -11.43 18.96
N ASP A 46 -9.16 -11.06 19.68
CA ASP A 46 -9.09 -9.76 20.36
C ASP A 46 -9.04 -8.61 19.34
N VAL A 47 -8.22 -8.74 18.29
CA VAL A 47 -8.09 -7.72 17.22
C VAL A 47 -9.41 -7.46 16.50
N LEU A 48 -10.16 -8.53 16.20
CA LEU A 48 -11.49 -8.42 15.58
C LEU A 48 -12.50 -7.66 16.47
N LYS A 49 -12.29 -7.66 17.80
CA LYS A 49 -13.14 -6.95 18.77
C LYS A 49 -12.70 -5.53 19.09
N LEU A 50 -11.44 -5.18 18.79
CA LEU A 50 -10.94 -3.84 19.07
C LEU A 50 -11.72 -2.78 18.28
N ARG A 51 -11.89 -1.61 18.86
CA ARG A 51 -12.33 -0.45 18.06
C ARG A 51 -11.16 0.03 17.20
N PRO A 52 -11.43 0.65 16.03
CA PRO A 52 -10.37 1.16 15.16
C PRO A 52 -9.35 2.07 15.90
N GLU A 53 -9.80 2.86 16.88
CA GLU A 53 -8.94 3.79 17.65
C GLU A 53 -8.02 3.08 18.64
N GLU A 54 -8.44 1.94 19.16
CA GLU A 54 -7.65 1.11 20.08
C GLU A 54 -6.63 0.30 19.31
N GLU A 55 -7.06 -0.21 18.16
CA GLU A 55 -6.27 -1.00 17.22
C GLU A 55 -5.07 -0.23 16.68
N ASP A 56 -5.27 1.02 16.22
CA ASP A 56 -4.20 1.91 15.72
C ASP A 56 -3.08 2.16 16.75
N LYS A 57 -3.33 1.95 18.04
CA LYS A 57 -2.35 2.09 19.13
C LYS A 57 -1.63 0.79 19.47
N LEU A 58 -2.29 -0.35 19.22
CA LEU A 58 -1.84 -1.66 19.66
C LEU A 58 -1.09 -2.42 18.56
N LEU A 59 -1.42 -2.16 17.29
CA LEU A 59 -0.88 -2.91 16.17
C LEU A 59 -0.14 -2.00 15.18
N ALA A 60 1.06 -2.41 14.84
CA ALA A 60 1.80 -1.86 13.72
C ALA A 60 1.37 -2.53 12.41
N TYR A 61 1.58 -1.84 11.29
CA TYR A 61 1.36 -2.41 9.96
C TYR A 61 2.09 -3.75 9.73
N THR A 62 3.30 -3.88 10.32
CA THR A 62 4.11 -5.10 10.24
C THR A 62 3.39 -6.31 10.86
N ASP A 63 2.65 -6.10 11.95
CA ASP A 63 1.96 -7.18 12.67
C ASP A 63 0.87 -7.82 11.79
N TYR A 64 0.13 -7.00 11.04
CA TYR A 64 -0.84 -7.50 10.07
C TYR A 64 -0.19 -8.17 8.87
N TYR A 65 0.93 -7.64 8.39
CA TYR A 65 1.65 -8.22 7.27
C TYR A 65 2.15 -9.62 7.62
N GLU A 66 2.78 -9.76 8.79
CA GLU A 66 3.24 -11.05 9.31
C GLU A 66 2.06 -12.01 9.50
N PHE A 67 0.98 -11.54 10.13
CA PHE A 67 -0.23 -12.34 10.29
C PHE A 67 -0.80 -12.80 8.94
N ALA A 68 -1.01 -11.90 7.98
CA ALA A 68 -1.56 -12.24 6.68
C ALA A 68 -0.66 -13.23 5.94
N HIS A 69 0.66 -13.05 6.03
CA HIS A 69 1.63 -13.95 5.42
C HIS A 69 1.54 -15.36 6.02
N HIS A 70 1.53 -15.49 7.35
CA HIS A 70 1.44 -16.79 8.02
C HIS A 70 0.07 -17.46 7.84
N TYR A 71 -1.01 -16.68 7.94
CA TYR A 71 -2.36 -17.20 7.93
C TYR A 71 -2.80 -17.67 6.53
N MET A 72 -2.41 -16.94 5.47
CA MET A 72 -2.71 -17.35 4.09
C MET A 72 -2.04 -18.67 3.69
N VAL A 73 -0.90 -19.00 4.30
CA VAL A 73 -0.21 -20.29 4.06
C VAL A 73 -0.97 -21.46 4.68
N TRP A 74 -1.68 -21.24 5.78
CA TRP A 74 -2.26 -22.32 6.57
C TRP A 74 -3.61 -22.80 6.01
N LYS A 75 -4.51 -21.90 5.60
CA LYS A 75 -5.92 -22.24 5.26
C LYS A 75 -6.56 -21.37 4.16
N PRO A 76 -6.07 -21.37 2.91
CA PRO A 76 -6.56 -20.47 1.86
C PRO A 76 -8.00 -20.72 1.38
N ASN A 77 -8.58 -21.89 1.68
CA ASN A 77 -9.88 -22.32 1.15
C ASN A 77 -11.03 -22.26 2.16
N GLU A 78 -10.79 -21.92 3.43
CA GLU A 78 -11.86 -21.78 4.42
C GLU A 78 -12.59 -20.44 4.22
N PRO A 79 -13.92 -20.41 4.04
CA PRO A 79 -14.69 -19.18 3.84
C PRO A 79 -14.47 -18.14 4.95
N HIS A 80 -14.39 -18.58 6.21
CA HIS A 80 -14.14 -17.73 7.37
C HIS A 80 -12.80 -17.00 7.27
N CYS A 81 -11.77 -17.63 6.68
CA CYS A 81 -10.46 -17.00 6.48
C CYS A 81 -10.54 -15.80 5.54
N ARG A 82 -11.30 -15.90 4.44
CA ARG A 82 -11.46 -14.77 3.50
C ARG A 82 -12.16 -13.60 4.16
N THR A 83 -13.20 -13.89 4.94
CA THR A 83 -13.94 -12.85 5.66
C THR A 83 -13.07 -12.23 6.77
N CYS A 84 -12.21 -13.02 7.46
CA CYS A 84 -11.21 -12.50 8.44
C CYS A 84 -10.29 -11.49 7.78
N ILE A 85 -9.69 -11.91 6.67
CA ILE A 85 -8.72 -11.11 5.93
C ILE A 85 -9.39 -9.82 5.46
N TRP A 86 -10.61 -9.89 4.95
CA TRP A 86 -11.34 -8.71 4.50
C TRP A 86 -11.58 -7.72 5.64
N HIS A 87 -12.05 -8.22 6.79
CA HIS A 87 -12.32 -7.39 7.96
C HIS A 87 -11.04 -6.75 8.51
N LEU A 88 -9.94 -7.49 8.56
CA LEU A 88 -8.63 -6.95 8.94
C LEU A 88 -8.13 -5.91 7.94
N CYS A 89 -8.27 -6.15 6.63
CA CYS A 89 -7.92 -5.16 5.60
C CYS A 89 -8.75 -3.87 5.76
N GLU A 90 -10.05 -3.99 6.06
CA GLU A 90 -10.92 -2.84 6.31
C GLU A 90 -10.44 -2.06 7.53
N LYS A 91 -10.17 -2.73 8.66
CA LYS A 91 -9.62 -2.15 9.88
C LYS A 91 -8.26 -1.46 9.66
N MET A 92 -7.32 -2.12 8.99
CA MET A 92 -6.03 -1.52 8.66
C MET A 92 -6.17 -0.28 7.77
N SER A 93 -7.03 -0.37 6.75
CA SER A 93 -7.25 0.73 5.81
C SER A 93 -7.95 1.92 6.49
N ARG A 94 -8.72 1.67 7.55
CA ARG A 94 -9.41 2.70 8.33
C ARG A 94 -8.45 3.72 8.93
N GLY A 95 -7.42 3.25 9.65
CA GLY A 95 -6.41 4.15 10.23
C GLY A 95 -5.70 4.97 9.16
N PHE A 96 -5.38 4.34 8.02
CA PHE A 96 -4.78 5.03 6.87
C PHE A 96 -5.68 6.11 6.29
N PHE A 97 -6.93 5.78 5.93
CA PHE A 97 -7.87 6.73 5.36
C PHE A 97 -8.24 7.83 6.35
N ARG A 98 -8.31 7.54 7.65
CA ARG A 98 -8.63 8.54 8.67
C ARG A 98 -7.56 9.62 8.71
N ARG A 99 -6.28 9.23 8.84
CA ARG A 99 -5.15 10.17 8.84
C ARG A 99 -5.09 10.96 7.53
N TRP A 100 -5.28 10.29 6.41
CA TRP A 100 -5.16 10.92 5.11
C TRP A 100 -6.33 11.85 4.77
N ALA A 101 -7.56 11.44 5.09
CA ALA A 101 -8.76 12.27 4.92
C ALA A 101 -8.74 13.48 5.85
N GLN A 102 -8.03 13.42 6.98
CA GLN A 102 -8.03 14.50 7.97
C GLN A 102 -7.40 15.77 7.38
N ASP A 103 -6.24 15.63 6.76
CA ASP A 103 -5.56 16.73 6.09
C ASP A 103 -6.41 17.27 4.92
N ALA A 104 -6.91 16.36 4.08
CA ALA A 104 -7.77 16.70 2.94
C ALA A 104 -9.04 17.46 3.37
N PHE A 105 -9.73 16.96 4.39
CA PHE A 105 -10.94 17.57 4.93
C PHE A 105 -10.65 18.95 5.53
N TRP A 106 -9.54 19.07 6.27
CA TRP A 106 -9.13 20.33 6.90
C TRP A 106 -8.87 21.43 5.87
N GLU A 107 -8.28 21.08 4.72
CA GLU A 107 -8.12 21.96 3.57
C GLU A 107 -9.46 22.34 2.93
N LEU A 108 -10.31 21.35 2.64
CA LEU A 108 -11.64 21.55 2.02
C LEU A 108 -12.53 22.49 2.85
N ILE A 109 -12.53 22.34 4.18
CA ILE A 109 -13.32 23.20 5.07
C ILE A 109 -12.63 24.53 5.41
N GLN A 110 -11.44 24.80 4.85
CA GLN A 110 -10.65 25.99 5.14
C GLN A 110 -10.44 26.22 6.65
N LYS A 111 -10.19 25.14 7.40
CA LYS A 111 -9.94 25.18 8.86
C LYS A 111 -11.07 25.84 9.68
N ARG A 112 -12.32 25.79 9.18
CA ARG A 112 -13.47 26.43 9.84
C ARG A 112 -13.97 25.69 11.08
N LEU A 113 -13.61 24.42 11.25
CA LEU A 113 -13.97 23.62 12.42
C LEU A 113 -12.73 23.34 13.28
N PRO A 114 -12.86 23.26 14.62
CA PRO A 114 -11.81 22.71 15.47
C PRO A 114 -11.51 21.24 15.16
N THR A 115 -10.29 20.79 15.45
CA THR A 115 -9.83 19.43 15.15
C THR A 115 -10.67 18.37 15.86
N GLU A 116 -11.11 18.65 17.09
CA GLU A 116 -11.94 17.75 17.89
C GLU A 116 -13.33 17.53 17.27
N CYS A 117 -13.85 18.52 16.53
CA CYS A 117 -15.10 18.38 15.79
C CYS A 117 -14.91 17.51 14.55
N CYS A 118 -13.78 17.65 13.85
CA CYS A 118 -13.45 16.83 12.69
C CYS A 118 -13.28 15.35 13.07
N GLU A 119 -12.64 15.06 14.21
CA GLU A 119 -12.46 13.70 14.70
C GLU A 119 -13.80 12.99 14.96
N LYS A 120 -14.77 13.68 15.57
CA LYS A 120 -16.11 13.13 15.79
C LYS A 120 -16.85 12.85 14.50
N ILE A 121 -16.74 13.75 13.51
CA ILE A 121 -17.33 13.50 12.18
C ILE A 121 -16.72 12.23 11.60
N PHE A 122 -15.41 12.08 11.71
CA PHE A 122 -14.69 10.94 11.12
C PHE A 122 -15.06 9.63 11.78
N ASP A 123 -15.32 9.60 13.08
CA ASP A 123 -15.77 8.40 13.79
C ASP A 123 -17.05 7.81 13.15
N ASP A 124 -17.95 8.66 12.62
CA ASP A 124 -19.21 8.25 11.99
C ASP A 124 -19.10 7.91 10.50
N LEU A 125 -17.98 8.26 9.84
CA LEU A 125 -17.80 8.02 8.40
C LEU A 125 -17.37 6.58 8.11
N THR A 126 -17.73 6.02 6.96
CA THR A 126 -17.16 4.72 6.51
C THR A 126 -15.80 4.91 5.83
N ASN A 127 -15.07 3.83 5.55
CA ASN A 127 -13.83 3.90 4.74
C ASN A 127 -14.09 4.46 3.34
N GLU A 128 -15.25 4.18 2.76
CA GLU A 128 -15.65 4.71 1.46
C GLU A 128 -15.82 6.23 1.52
N ASP A 129 -16.45 6.73 2.58
CA ASP A 129 -16.65 8.17 2.79
C ASP A 129 -15.31 8.89 3.00
N LEU A 130 -14.43 8.34 3.84
CA LEU A 130 -13.08 8.89 4.03
C LEU A 130 -12.29 8.89 2.71
N TYR A 131 -12.38 7.81 1.92
CA TYR A 131 -11.75 7.72 0.61
C TYR A 131 -12.28 8.78 -0.36
N ARG A 132 -13.60 9.02 -0.39
CA ARG A 132 -14.21 10.07 -1.22
C ARG A 132 -13.78 11.48 -0.85
N ILE A 133 -13.63 11.77 0.45
CA ILE A 133 -13.07 13.05 0.91
C ILE A 133 -11.66 13.25 0.33
N CYS A 134 -10.82 12.20 0.40
CA CYS A 134 -9.47 12.26 -0.14
C CYS A 134 -9.45 12.50 -1.66
N LEU A 135 -10.36 11.87 -2.41
CA LEU A 135 -10.49 12.09 -3.85
C LEU A 135 -10.96 13.50 -4.18
N ALA A 136 -11.96 14.03 -3.46
CA ALA A 136 -12.47 15.37 -3.71
C ALA A 136 -11.38 16.44 -3.56
N ALA A 137 -10.53 16.32 -2.53
CA ALA A 137 -9.39 17.21 -2.35
C ALA A 137 -8.34 17.09 -3.48
N ALA A 138 -8.15 15.88 -4.04
CA ALA A 138 -7.26 15.68 -5.18
C ALA A 138 -7.84 16.24 -6.49
N ASP A 139 -9.17 16.16 -6.68
CA ASP A 139 -9.84 16.65 -7.87
C ASP A 139 -9.92 18.18 -7.90
N GLU A 140 -10.07 18.86 -6.76
CA GLU A 140 -9.98 20.33 -6.68
C GLU A 140 -8.62 20.84 -7.18
N GLN A 141 -7.55 20.08 -6.95
CA GLN A 141 -6.21 20.37 -7.48
C GLN A 141 -6.11 20.14 -9.00
N SER A 142 -7.08 19.46 -9.62
CA SER A 142 -7.11 19.10 -11.04
C SER A 142 -8.04 19.96 -11.91
N SER A 143 -8.78 20.90 -11.31
CA SER A 143 -9.64 21.83 -12.06
C SER A 143 -8.83 22.57 -13.13
N PRO A 144 -9.35 22.73 -14.37
CA PRO A 144 -8.63 23.43 -15.43
C PRO A 144 -8.47 24.89 -15.03
N ILE A 145 -7.25 25.23 -14.61
CA ILE A 145 -6.84 26.61 -14.46
C ILE A 145 -7.00 27.25 -15.85
N HIS A 146 -7.74 28.35 -15.93
CA HIS A 146 -7.92 29.11 -17.17
C HIS A 146 -6.55 29.34 -17.84
N PRO A 147 -6.33 28.90 -19.10
CA PRO A 147 -5.00 28.87 -19.71
C PRO A 147 -4.35 30.23 -19.92
N GLU A 148 -5.10 31.33 -19.77
CA GLU A 148 -4.60 32.67 -20.11
C GLU A 148 -3.96 33.42 -18.95
N GLU A 149 -3.98 32.89 -17.73
CA GLU A 149 -3.28 33.51 -16.58
C GLU A 149 -2.34 32.57 -15.78
N CYS A 150 -2.19 31.28 -16.15
CA CYS A 150 -1.29 30.35 -15.43
C CYS A 150 -0.44 29.51 -16.39
N VAL A 151 0.62 30.13 -16.92
CA VAL A 151 1.68 29.45 -17.72
C VAL A 151 2.58 28.54 -16.83
N THR A 152 2.19 28.20 -15.60
CA THR A 152 3.06 27.44 -14.66
C THR A 152 2.43 26.18 -14.05
N CYS A 153 1.23 25.76 -14.45
CA CYS A 153 0.37 25.04 -13.51
C CYS A 153 -0.03 23.59 -13.86
N THR A 154 0.50 23.01 -14.96
CA THR A 154 0.63 21.53 -15.11
C THR A 154 2.01 21.01 -14.71
N ALA A 155 2.90 21.89 -14.28
CA ALA A 155 4.22 21.58 -13.73
C ALA A 155 4.36 21.58 -12.19
N PRO A 156 3.42 21.99 -11.31
CA PRO A 156 3.81 22.44 -9.97
C PRO A 156 3.96 21.34 -8.90
N PHE A 157 3.54 20.08 -9.15
CA PHE A 157 3.93 18.99 -8.22
C PHE A 157 5.33 18.47 -8.53
N ILE A 158 5.75 18.41 -9.80
CA ILE A 158 7.11 17.97 -10.18
C ILE A 158 8.13 19.13 -10.11
N SER A 159 7.73 20.38 -10.36
CA SER A 159 8.68 21.52 -10.37
C SER A 159 9.08 22.04 -8.99
N ARG A 160 8.43 21.57 -7.91
CA ARG A 160 8.80 21.94 -6.53
C ARG A 160 9.77 20.98 -5.87
N PHE A 161 10.13 19.89 -6.52
CA PHE A 161 11.20 19.03 -6.05
C PHE A 161 12.54 19.75 -6.26
N LEU A 162 13.02 20.41 -5.20
CA LEU A 162 14.32 21.07 -5.17
C LEU A 162 15.48 20.08 -5.43
N SER A 163 15.20 18.78 -5.30
CA SER A 163 16.12 17.68 -5.55
C SER A 163 15.38 16.48 -6.14
N SER A 164 15.99 15.83 -7.12
CA SER A 164 15.56 14.54 -7.64
C SER A 164 16.64 13.49 -7.37
N CYS A 165 16.19 12.26 -7.13
CA CYS A 165 17.02 11.07 -7.11
C CYS A 165 16.51 10.15 -8.22
N PHE A 166 17.36 9.26 -8.70
CA PHE A 166 16.89 8.14 -9.50
C PHE A 166 17.22 6.81 -8.83
N GLN A 167 16.33 5.85 -9.04
CA GLN A 167 16.37 4.54 -8.43
C GLN A 167 16.43 3.47 -9.52
N ILE A 168 17.35 2.51 -9.39
CA ILE A 168 17.42 1.35 -10.31
C ILE A 168 16.79 0.14 -9.62
N LEU A 169 15.77 -0.43 -10.25
CA LEU A 169 14.99 -1.57 -9.76
C LEU A 169 15.24 -2.82 -10.61
N SER A 170 15.16 -4.00 -9.99
CA SER A 170 15.55 -5.28 -10.62
C SER A 170 14.43 -6.33 -10.69
N GLY A 171 13.19 -5.95 -10.40
CA GLY A 171 12.00 -6.80 -10.41
C GLY A 171 11.17 -6.63 -9.14
N PHE A 172 10.17 -7.49 -8.94
CA PHE A 172 9.30 -7.50 -7.77
C PHE A 172 9.68 -8.62 -6.79
N GLY A 173 10.04 -8.26 -5.56
CA GLY A 173 10.22 -9.17 -4.43
C GLY A 173 11.66 -9.59 -4.16
N ASP A 174 11.99 -9.73 -2.88
CA ASP A 174 13.35 -9.85 -2.33
C ASP A 174 14.18 -11.01 -2.91
N ALA A 175 13.54 -12.13 -3.27
CA ALA A 175 14.25 -13.30 -3.81
C ALA A 175 14.48 -13.23 -5.33
N LYS A 176 13.73 -12.40 -6.06
CA LYS A 176 13.68 -12.40 -7.54
C LYS A 176 13.92 -11.03 -8.18
N GLY A 177 13.97 -9.97 -7.38
CA GLY A 177 14.04 -8.60 -7.83
C GLY A 177 14.56 -7.69 -6.73
N SER A 178 14.05 -6.46 -6.71
CA SER A 178 14.33 -5.49 -5.65
C SER A 178 13.49 -5.80 -4.42
N SER A 179 14.03 -5.52 -3.23
CA SER A 179 13.29 -5.68 -1.99
C SER A 179 12.08 -4.76 -1.99
N THR A 180 10.90 -5.35 -1.83
CA THR A 180 9.64 -4.59 -1.90
C THR A 180 9.56 -3.60 -0.74
N LEU A 181 9.88 -4.06 0.47
CA LEU A 181 9.81 -3.24 1.67
C LEU A 181 10.81 -2.09 1.63
N GLU A 182 12.05 -2.36 1.21
CA GLU A 182 13.09 -1.34 1.08
C GLU A 182 12.71 -0.30 0.03
N THR A 183 12.24 -0.76 -1.14
CA THR A 183 11.85 0.13 -2.25
C THR A 183 10.70 1.04 -1.86
N VAL A 184 9.62 0.47 -1.30
CA VAL A 184 8.43 1.25 -0.91
C VAL A 184 8.77 2.22 0.22
N SER A 185 9.49 1.76 1.24
CA SER A 185 9.93 2.61 2.36
C SER A 185 10.78 3.79 1.87
N LEU A 186 11.69 3.54 0.94
CA LEU A 186 12.56 4.56 0.37
C LEU A 186 11.75 5.62 -0.39
N ILE A 187 10.84 5.20 -1.27
CA ILE A 187 10.00 6.12 -2.05
C ILE A 187 9.13 6.97 -1.13
N ILE A 188 8.52 6.37 -0.09
CA ILE A 188 7.74 7.09 0.92
C ILE A 188 8.61 8.14 1.62
N HIS A 189 9.83 7.76 2.04
CA HIS A 189 10.72 8.68 2.74
C HIS A 189 11.17 9.84 1.85
N LEU A 190 11.54 9.57 0.59
CA LEU A 190 11.90 10.60 -0.39
C LEU A 190 10.74 11.56 -0.64
N HIS A 191 9.52 11.03 -0.84
CA HIS A 191 8.32 11.85 -1.01
C HIS A 191 8.06 12.76 0.19
N ARG A 192 8.22 12.23 1.43
CA ARG A 192 8.06 13.03 2.65
C ARG A 192 9.07 14.17 2.77
N GLN A 193 10.25 14.03 2.17
CA GLN A 193 11.26 15.08 2.12
C GLN A 193 11.10 16.03 0.93
N GLY A 194 10.04 15.88 0.12
CA GLY A 194 9.91 16.62 -1.11
C GLY A 194 11.08 16.34 -2.05
N ILE A 195 11.49 15.07 -2.16
CA ILE A 195 12.47 14.55 -3.14
C ILE A 195 11.75 13.60 -4.10
N TYR A 196 11.90 13.84 -5.40
CA TYR A 196 11.28 13.01 -6.43
C TYR A 196 12.18 11.81 -6.75
N ALA A 197 11.60 10.62 -6.82
CA ALA A 197 12.31 9.39 -7.15
C ALA A 197 11.93 8.93 -8.57
N ALA A 198 12.81 9.17 -9.55
CA ALA A 198 12.64 8.61 -10.89
C ALA A 198 13.04 7.13 -10.89
N CYS A 199 12.12 6.24 -11.27
CA CYS A 199 12.36 4.79 -11.21
C CYS A 199 12.78 4.25 -12.57
N PHE A 200 13.89 3.52 -12.61
CA PHE A 200 14.41 2.87 -13.81
C PHE A 200 14.52 1.36 -13.61
N ALA A 201 14.32 0.60 -14.68
CA ALA A 201 14.51 -0.86 -14.65
C ALA A 201 15.14 -1.37 -15.95
N PRO A 202 15.99 -2.41 -15.90
CA PRO A 202 16.59 -2.97 -17.09
C PRO A 202 15.54 -3.61 -18.01
N THR A 203 15.79 -3.55 -19.32
CA THR A 203 14.93 -4.15 -20.35
C THR A 203 15.18 -5.63 -20.55
N LEU A 204 16.38 -6.09 -20.18
CA LEU A 204 16.76 -7.47 -20.37
C LEU A 204 15.92 -8.38 -19.46
N PRO A 205 15.28 -9.43 -20.01
CA PRO A 205 14.56 -10.38 -19.20
C PRO A 205 15.49 -11.09 -18.23
N ILE A 206 15.02 -11.32 -17.00
CA ILE A 206 15.74 -12.09 -16.00
C ILE A 206 15.71 -13.55 -16.45
N LYS A 207 16.79 -14.02 -17.06
CA LYS A 207 16.89 -15.39 -17.61
C LYS A 207 17.03 -16.47 -16.52
N ARG A 208 17.30 -16.08 -15.28
CA ARG A 208 17.43 -17.00 -14.14
C ARG A 208 16.39 -16.66 -13.09
N GLU A 209 15.23 -17.31 -13.17
CA GLU A 209 14.43 -17.47 -11.95
C GLU A 209 15.20 -18.45 -11.06
N TRP A 210 15.76 -17.95 -9.96
CA TRP A 210 16.04 -18.82 -8.83
C TRP A 210 14.69 -19.33 -8.33
N LEU A 211 14.41 -20.60 -8.61
CA LEU A 211 13.45 -21.37 -7.84
C LEU A 211 14.09 -21.55 -6.45
N PHE A 212 13.95 -20.55 -5.58
CA PHE A 212 13.95 -20.83 -4.14
C PHE A 212 12.71 -21.67 -3.86
N HIS A 213 12.80 -22.97 -4.16
CA HIS A 213 11.76 -23.93 -3.84
C HIS A 213 11.85 -24.22 -2.34
N ASN A 214 10.85 -23.75 -1.61
CA ASN A 214 10.06 -24.70 -0.82
C ASN A 214 9.60 -25.81 -1.78
N GLU A 215 9.90 -27.07 -1.46
CA GLU A 215 9.91 -28.26 -2.33
C GLU A 215 8.59 -28.64 -3.05
N CYS A 216 7.59 -27.76 -3.11
CA CYS A 216 6.22 -28.13 -3.44
C CYS A 216 5.73 -27.73 -4.86
N LEU A 217 6.51 -27.04 -5.69
CA LEU A 217 6.01 -26.57 -7.00
C LEU A 217 6.63 -27.34 -8.18
N LYS A 218 6.10 -28.53 -8.43
CA LYS A 218 6.39 -29.32 -9.63
C LYS A 218 6.00 -28.54 -10.90
N SER A 219 7.02 -28.19 -11.69
CA SER A 219 6.95 -27.77 -13.10
C SER A 219 5.98 -26.63 -13.44
N GLU A 220 6.25 -25.41 -13.00
CA GLU A 220 5.75 -24.25 -13.73
C GLU A 220 6.74 -23.86 -14.84
N ARG A 221 6.21 -23.72 -16.06
CA ARG A 221 6.91 -23.15 -17.21
C ARG A 221 7.65 -21.89 -16.76
N LEU A 222 8.96 -21.83 -16.99
CA LEU A 222 9.78 -20.62 -16.81
C LEU A 222 9.07 -19.46 -17.52
N ARG A 223 8.33 -18.65 -16.76
CA ARG A 223 7.69 -17.47 -17.31
C ARG A 223 8.78 -16.42 -17.36
N ILE A 224 9.18 -16.04 -18.57
CA ILE A 224 10.07 -14.92 -18.78
C ILE A 224 9.37 -13.67 -18.24
N ARG A 225 9.85 -13.16 -17.10
CA ARG A 225 9.37 -11.91 -16.51
C ARG A 225 10.25 -10.76 -16.97
N ARG A 226 9.65 -9.64 -17.33
CA ARG A 226 10.37 -8.41 -17.67
C ARG A 226 10.48 -7.54 -16.41
N PRO A 227 11.70 -7.14 -16.00
CA PRO A 227 11.91 -6.36 -14.78
C PRO A 227 11.04 -5.11 -14.72
N ASN A 228 10.97 -4.33 -15.80
CA ASN A 228 10.18 -3.09 -15.85
C ASN A 228 8.68 -3.32 -15.54
N ILE A 229 8.09 -4.39 -16.08
CA ILE A 229 6.69 -4.74 -15.80
C ILE A 229 6.51 -5.16 -14.35
N GLU A 230 7.43 -5.96 -13.81
CA GLU A 230 7.34 -6.41 -12.41
C GLU A 230 7.57 -5.24 -11.43
N CYS A 231 8.56 -4.40 -11.67
CA CYS A 231 8.85 -3.24 -10.84
C CYS A 231 7.67 -2.26 -10.80
N ALA A 232 6.90 -2.13 -11.90
CA ALA A 232 5.74 -1.23 -11.96
C ALA A 232 4.65 -1.60 -10.93
N ARG A 233 4.68 -2.84 -10.39
CA ARG A 233 3.81 -3.28 -9.30
C ARG A 233 4.20 -2.71 -7.94
N MET A 234 5.46 -2.33 -7.73
CA MET A 234 5.95 -1.80 -6.45
C MET A 234 5.74 -0.30 -6.31
N VAL A 235 5.85 0.44 -7.42
CA VAL A 235 5.95 1.90 -7.41
C VAL A 235 4.66 2.53 -7.93
N PHE A 236 3.57 2.31 -7.17
CA PHE A 236 2.24 2.82 -7.53
C PHE A 236 2.26 4.34 -7.71
N ASN A 237 1.82 4.81 -8.89
CA ASN A 237 1.88 6.22 -9.35
C ASN A 237 3.27 6.77 -9.70
N HIS A 238 4.30 5.94 -9.79
CA HIS A 238 5.58 6.32 -10.41
C HIS A 238 5.70 5.65 -11.76
N SER A 239 6.08 6.43 -12.78
CA SER A 239 6.46 5.86 -14.06
C SER A 239 7.77 5.09 -13.91
N ILE A 240 7.80 3.86 -14.40
CA ILE A 240 9.06 3.15 -14.60
C ILE A 240 9.55 3.38 -16.02
N THR A 241 10.72 3.98 -16.11
CA THR A 241 11.43 4.16 -17.37
C THR A 241 12.41 3.01 -17.58
N GLU A 242 12.57 2.59 -18.82
CA GLU A 242 13.59 1.60 -19.16
C GLU A 242 14.98 2.19 -18.97
N LEU A 243 15.89 1.46 -18.31
CA LEU A 243 17.23 1.96 -17.97
C LEU A 243 18.03 2.48 -19.19
N PRO A 244 17.94 1.87 -20.40
CA PRO A 244 18.58 2.43 -21.60
C PRO A 244 18.08 3.82 -22.01
N ASN A 245 16.91 4.25 -21.53
CA ASN A 245 16.37 5.59 -21.81
C ASN A 245 16.86 6.64 -20.80
N LEU A 246 17.76 6.28 -19.87
CA LEU A 246 18.49 7.23 -19.03
C LEU A 246 19.61 7.87 -19.87
N GLU A 247 19.27 8.89 -20.65
CA GLU A 247 20.23 9.60 -21.51
C GLU A 247 21.11 10.57 -20.72
N ASP A 248 20.53 11.26 -19.73
CA ASP A 248 21.21 12.24 -18.89
C ASP A 248 20.90 12.00 -17.41
N HIS A 249 21.96 11.81 -16.63
CA HIS A 249 21.88 11.59 -15.19
C HIS A 249 22.23 12.84 -14.38
N THR A 250 22.71 13.92 -15.03
CA THR A 250 23.09 15.16 -14.36
C THR A 250 21.97 15.86 -13.59
N PRO A 251 20.66 15.71 -13.94
CA PRO A 251 19.58 16.29 -13.14
C PRO A 251 19.42 15.63 -11.76
N TYR A 252 19.91 14.42 -11.56
CA TYR A 252 19.72 13.66 -10.33
C TYR A 252 20.90 13.84 -9.37
N LYS A 253 20.58 14.10 -8.10
CA LYS A 253 21.59 14.33 -7.06
C LYS A 253 22.10 13.05 -6.40
N ALA A 254 21.36 11.95 -6.55
CA ALA A 254 21.74 10.66 -6.01
C ALA A 254 21.20 9.52 -6.87
N LEU A 255 21.98 8.44 -6.91
CA LEU A 255 21.57 7.11 -7.37
C LEU A 255 21.25 6.27 -6.13
N ILE A 256 20.10 5.62 -6.15
CA ILE A 256 19.71 4.68 -5.10
C ILE A 256 19.43 3.32 -5.72
N ILE A 257 19.96 2.27 -5.12
CA ILE A 257 19.71 0.90 -5.53
C ILE A 257 19.23 0.16 -4.29
N PRO A 258 17.92 -0.12 -4.17
CA PRO A 258 17.43 -0.92 -3.06
C PRO A 258 18.05 -2.31 -3.14
N GLY A 259 18.15 -3.00 -2.02
CA GLY A 259 18.60 -4.39 -1.94
C GLY A 259 17.64 -5.37 -2.63
N GLY A 260 17.82 -6.66 -2.31
CA GLY A 260 17.13 -7.77 -2.97
C GLY A 260 18.06 -8.57 -3.88
N ALA A 261 17.84 -9.88 -3.96
CA ALA A 261 18.73 -10.80 -4.67
C ALA A 261 18.75 -10.56 -6.19
N GLY A 262 17.69 -9.97 -6.76
CA GLY A 262 17.62 -9.62 -8.19
C GLY A 262 18.61 -8.53 -8.60
N VAL A 263 19.02 -7.69 -7.66
CA VAL A 263 19.87 -6.51 -7.91
C VAL A 263 21.27 -6.92 -8.36
N ALA A 264 21.78 -8.03 -7.83
CA ALA A 264 23.09 -8.58 -8.19
C ALA A 264 23.19 -9.01 -9.67
N PHE A 265 22.08 -9.06 -10.41
CA PHE A 265 22.05 -9.36 -11.83
C PHE A 265 21.91 -8.12 -12.72
N VAL A 266 21.67 -6.96 -12.10
CA VAL A 266 21.55 -5.67 -12.78
C VAL A 266 22.86 -4.87 -12.70
N LEU A 267 23.60 -5.03 -11.59
CA LEU A 267 24.93 -4.49 -11.37
C LEU A 267 26.02 -5.39 -11.99
#